data_AF-A0A859FI72-F1
#
_entry.id   AF-A0A859FI72-F1
#
_cell.length_a   1.000
_cell.length_b   1.000
_cell.length_c   1.000
_cell.angle_alpha   90.00
_cell.angle_beta   90.00
_cell.angle_gamma   90.00
#
_symmetry.space_group_name_H-M   'P 1'
#
loop_
_entity.id
_entity.type
_entity.pdbx_description
1 polymer ?
#
loop_
_entity_poly.entity_id
_entity_poly.type
_entity_poly.pdbx_seq_one_letter_code
_entity_poly.pdbx_strand_id
1 'polypeptide(L)' 'MFNPDSVVARTWAKAVKRGDKNEDDVPNLFNLRDIVITILNNEEDSDV' A
#
# COMPACT_ATOMS: atom_id res chain seq x y z
N MET A 1 -8.97 -10.82 -5.17
CA MET A 1 -8.81 -10.03 -3.94
C MET A 1 -7.32 -9.87 -3.68
N PHE A 2 -6.86 -8.67 -3.38
CA PHE A 2 -5.45 -8.40 -3.07
C PHE A 2 -5.13 -8.81 -1.63
N ASN A 3 -3.85 -9.05 -1.36
CA ASN A 3 -3.29 -9.33 -0.04
C ASN A 3 -1.93 -8.62 0.11
N PRO A 4 -1.34 -8.54 1.33
CA PRO A 4 -0.08 -7.85 1.56
C PRO A 4 1.12 -8.39 0.75
N ASP A 5 1.04 -9.64 0.30
CA ASP A 5 2.08 -10.28 -0.53
C ASP A 5 1.91 -10.04 -2.03
N SER A 6 0.82 -9.37 -2.44
CA SER A 6 0.60 -9.04 -3.83
C SER A 6 1.65 -8.05 -4.32
N VAL A 7 2.32 -8.41 -5.42
CA VAL A 7 3.27 -7.53 -6.11
C VAL A 7 2.64 -6.17 -6.42
N VAL A 8 1.37 -6.16 -6.83
CA VAL A 8 0.64 -4.92 -7.14
C VAL A 8 0.49 -4.06 -5.88
N ALA A 9 0.03 -4.64 -4.76
CA ALA A 9 -0.16 -3.91 -3.52
C ALA A 9 1.17 -3.39 -2.95
N ARG A 10 2.24 -4.20 -2.95
CA ARG A 10 3.57 -3.77 -2.50
C ARG A 10 4.17 -2.68 -3.40
N THR A 11 3.92 -2.73 -4.71
CA THR A 11 4.39 -1.69 -5.63
C THR A 11 3.71 -0.36 -5.35
N TRP A 12 2.39 -0.37 -5.11
CA TRP A 12 1.65 0.81 -4.71
C TRP A 12 2.10 1.35 -3.35
N ALA A 13 2.22 0.50 -2.34
CA ALA A 13 2.72 0.90 -1.02
C ALA A 13 4.10 1.56 -1.11
N LYS A 14 5.02 1.00 -1.91
CA LYS A 14 6.33 1.62 -2.14
C LYS A 14 6.25 2.99 -2.83
N ALA A 15 5.38 3.15 -3.81
CA ALA A 15 5.18 4.42 -4.50
C ALA A 15 4.61 5.48 -3.54
N VAL A 16 3.68 5.10 -2.67
CA VAL A 16 3.12 5.98 -1.64
C VAL A 16 4.17 6.36 -0.60
N LYS A 17 4.91 5.37 -0.06
CA LYS A 17 5.99 5.60 0.92
C LYS A 17 7.10 6.53 0.40
N ARG A 18 7.37 6.51 -0.91
CA ARG A 18 8.36 7.39 -1.55
C ARG A 18 7.85 8.81 -1.80
N GLY A 19 6.54 9.05 -1.67
CA GLY A 19 5.91 10.31 -2.05
C GLY A 19 5.69 10.46 -3.56
N ASP A 20 5.91 9.42 -4.36
CA ASP A 20 5.64 9.42 -5.81
C ASP A 20 4.12 9.41 -6.11
N LYS A 21 3.34 8.93 -5.14
CA LYS A 21 1.87 8.80 -5.17
C LYS A 21 1.29 9.14 -3.81
N ASN A 22 0.06 9.63 -3.79
CA ASN A 22 -0.74 9.73 -2.57
C ASN A 22 -1.62 8.49 -2.41
N GLU A 23 -2.12 8.24 -1.20
CA GLU A 23 -3.08 7.15 -0.93
C GLU A 23 -4.35 7.28 -1.78
N ASP A 24 -4.78 8.51 -2.06
CA ASP A 24 -5.93 8.81 -2.92
C ASP A 24 -5.71 8.42 -4.38
N ASP A 25 -4.45 8.36 -4.83
CA ASP A 25 -4.09 7.91 -6.18
C ASP A 25 -4.20 6.39 -6.33
N VAL A 26 -4.28 5.64 -5.22
CA VAL A 26 -4.43 4.19 -5.26
C VAL A 26 -5.78 3.85 -5.88
N PRO A 27 -5.81 3.09 -6.98
CA PRO A 27 -7.04 2.74 -7.68
C PRO A 27 -8.02 2.06 -6.73
N ASN A 28 -9.29 2.47 -6.80
CA ASN A 28 -10.38 1.82 -6.08
C ASN A 28 -10.78 0.51 -6.76
N LEU A 29 -9.86 -0.45 -6.80
CA LEU A 29 -10.01 -1.77 -7.40
C LEU A 29 -10.15 -2.82 -6.30
N PHE A 30 -11.37 -3.32 -6.11
CA PHE A 30 -11.69 -4.29 -5.06
C PHE A 30 -11.26 -3.77 -3.68
N ASN A 31 -10.26 -4.41 -3.07
CA ASN A 31 -9.71 -4.09 -1.76
C ASN A 31 -8.26 -3.55 -1.85
N LEU A 32 -7.80 -3.09 -3.01
CA LEU A 32 -6.41 -2.70 -3.20
C LEU A 32 -5.98 -1.58 -2.25
N ARG A 33 -6.79 -0.52 -2.13
CA ARG A 33 -6.51 0.62 -1.24
C ARG A 33 -6.34 0.19 0.21
N ASP A 34 -7.27 -0.62 0.72
CA ASP A 34 -7.22 -1.13 2.09
C ASP A 34 -5.95 -1.94 2.37
N ILE A 35 -5.54 -2.78 1.41
CA ILE A 35 -4.31 -3.57 1.54
C ILE A 35 -3.07 -2.69 1.48
N VAL A 36 -3.03 -1.67 0.62
CA VAL A 36 -1.92 -0.72 0.55
C VAL A 36 -1.74 0.02 1.88
N ILE A 37 -2.84 0.53 2.46
CA ILE A 37 -2.84 1.18 3.78
C ILE A 37 -2.36 0.21 4.86
N THR A 38 -2.82 -1.05 4.83
CA THR A 38 -2.39 -2.09 5.78
C THR A 38 -0.87 -2.34 5.70
N ILE A 39 -0.30 -2.38 4.48
CA ILE A 39 1.15 -2.55 4.30
C ILE A 39 1.91 -1.35 4.88
N LEU A 40 1.45 -0.13 4.60
CA LEU A 40 2.08 1.10 5.08
C LEU A 40 2.11 1.15 6.62
N ASN A 41 0.96 0.89 7.26
CA ASN A 41 0.85 0.89 8.72
C ASN A 41 1.73 -0.19 9.38
N ASN A 42 1.81 -1.39 8.80
CA ASN A 42 2.64 -2.47 9.34
C ASN A 42 4.15 -2.21 9.18
N GLU A 43 4.56 -1.47 8.13
CA GLU A 43 5.96 -1.07 7.96
C GLU A 43 6.36 0.04 8.94
N GLU A 44 5.47 0.97 9.27
CA GLU A 44 5.75 2.02 10.27
C GLU A 44 6.05 1.45 11.67
N ASP A 45 5.38 0.36 12.07
CA ASP A 45 5.64 -0.33 13.35
C ASP A 45 6.96 -1.14 13.37
N SER A 46 7.58 -1.37 12.21
CA SER A 46 8.81 -2.18 12.09
C SER A 46 10.10 -1.35 12.09
N ASP A 47 9.99 -0.03 11.99
CA ASP A 47 11.12 0.92 11.97
C ASP A 47 11.39 1.58 13.35
N VAL A 48 10.85 1.01 14.45
CA VAL A 48 11.12 1.38 15.87
C VAL A 48 11.96 0.33 16.63
#